data_AF-G8TX83-F1
#
_entry.id   AF-G8TX83-F1
#
_cell.length_a   1.000
_cell.length_b   1.000
_cell.length_c   1.000
_cell.angle_alpha   90.00
_cell.angle_beta   90.00
_cell.angle_gamma   90.00
#
_symmetry.space_group_name_H-M   'P 1'
#
loop_
_entity.id
_entity.type
_entity.pdbx_description
1 polymer ?
#
loop_
_entity_poly.entity_id
_entity_poly.type
_entity_poly.pdbx_seq_one_letter_code
_entity_poly.pdbx_strand_id
1 'polypeptide(L)'
;MIRLLEIRYERDGWSLVFDVTEGVYHNLRYPVRVVGIGWTEDPNQKARLGELLSALVRQHLRQGSLPPTGLLVPLEHLKDHCRKTPEKTFRRKCLDALNALPESIHPMTAT
;
A
#
# COMPACT_ATOMS: atom_id res chain seq x y z
N MET A 1 -6.31 5.01 -14.81
CA MET A 1 -6.17 3.56 -14.55
C MET A 1 -4.86 3.30 -13.81
N ILE A 2 -4.93 2.67 -12.63
CA ILE A 2 -3.74 2.29 -11.85
C ILE A 2 -3.89 0.81 -11.51
N ARG A 3 -2.93 -0.02 -11.90
CA ARG A 3 -2.95 -1.47 -11.72
C ARG A 3 -1.70 -1.94 -11.00
N LEU A 4 -1.85 -2.71 -9.92
CA LEU A 4 -0.72 -3.38 -9.27
C LEU A 4 -0.23 -4.52 -10.17
N LEU A 5 1.05 -4.48 -10.55
CA LEU A 5 1.72 -5.52 -11.34
C LEU A 5 2.42 -6.52 -10.42
N GLU A 6 3.07 -6.01 -9.37
CA GLU A 6 3.95 -6.81 -8.53
C GLU A 6 3.96 -6.30 -7.10
N ILE A 7 4.00 -7.22 -6.13
CA ILE A 7 4.18 -6.91 -4.70
C ILE A 7 5.16 -7.89 -4.08
N ARG A 8 6.26 -7.36 -3.54
CA ARG A 8 7.34 -8.10 -2.87
C ARG A 8 7.64 -7.48 -1.52
N TYR A 9 8.14 -8.27 -0.60
CA TYR A 9 8.74 -7.76 0.63
C TYR A 9 10.25 -7.92 0.50
N GLU A 10 10.97 -6.80 0.53
CA GLU A 10 12.42 -6.76 0.33
C GLU A 10 13.02 -5.67 1.22
N ARG A 11 14.15 -5.96 1.88
CA ARG A 11 14.90 -4.98 2.70
C ARG A 11 13.99 -4.22 3.68
N ASP A 12 13.23 -4.96 4.50
CA ASP A 12 12.33 -4.42 5.53
C ASP A 12 11.24 -3.47 5.01
N GLY A 13 10.78 -3.69 3.77
CA GLY A 13 9.67 -2.94 3.21
C GLY A 13 8.98 -3.66 2.07
N TRP A 14 7.74 -3.25 1.81
CA TRP A 14 6.97 -3.70 0.67
C TRP A 14 7.37 -2.89 -0.57
N SER A 15 7.83 -3.58 -1.61
CA SER A 15 8.06 -3.03 -2.94
C SER A 15 6.85 -3.35 -3.82
N LEU A 16 6.21 -2.32 -4.35
CA LEU A 16 5.05 -2.45 -5.23
C LEU A 16 5.38 -1.84 -6.57
N VAL A 17 5.07 -2.54 -7.65
CA VAL A 17 5.20 -2.02 -9.01
C VAL A 17 3.82 -1.81 -9.58
N PHE A 18 3.53 -0.59 -9.99
CA PHE A 18 2.26 -0.21 -10.60
C PHE A 18 2.41 0.08 -12.09
N ASP A 19 1.38 -0.25 -12.85
CA ASP A 19 1.08 0.39 -14.13
C ASP A 19 0.15 1.57 -13.84
N VAL A 20 0.64 2.79 -14.07
CA VAL A 20 -0.06 4.05 -13.84
C VAL A 20 -0.34 4.70 -15.19
N THR A 21 -1.62 4.79 -15.53
CA THR A 21 -2.14 5.46 -16.72
C THR A 21 -3.27 6.40 -16.29
N GLU A 22 -2.97 7.58 -15.76
CA GLU A 22 -3.95 8.53 -15.20
C GLU A 22 -3.75 9.93 -15.79
N GLY A 23 -4.72 10.42 -16.58
CA GLY A 23 -4.59 11.69 -17.29
C GLY A 23 -3.39 11.68 -18.24
N VAL A 24 -2.45 12.60 -18.04
CA VAL A 24 -1.19 12.70 -18.81
C VAL A 24 -0.07 11.81 -18.25
N TYR A 25 -0.27 11.19 -17.10
CA TYR A 25 0.73 10.30 -16.50
C TYR A 25 0.63 8.89 -17.08
N HIS A 26 1.69 8.48 -17.79
CA HIS A 26 1.86 7.14 -18.34
C HIS A 26 3.18 6.56 -17.85
N ASN A 27 3.12 5.71 -16.83
CA ASN A 27 4.27 4.95 -16.37
C ASN A 27 3.88 3.49 -16.14
N LEU A 28 4.33 2.63 -17.05
CA LEU A 28 4.01 1.20 -17.07
C LEU A 28 4.74 0.41 -15.97
N ARG A 29 5.79 0.97 -15.36
CA ARG A 29 6.53 0.35 -14.26
C ARG A 29 6.91 1.40 -13.23
N TYR A 30 5.97 1.69 -12.35
CA TYR A 30 6.10 2.68 -11.31
C TYR A 30 6.37 2.01 -9.95
N PRO A 31 7.63 2.00 -9.46
CA PRO A 31 7.95 1.40 -8.17
C PRO A 31 7.56 2.34 -7.02
N VAL A 32 6.90 1.77 -6.00
CA VAL A 32 6.59 2.43 -4.74
C VAL A 32 7.12 1.55 -3.62
N ARG A 33 7.98 2.11 -2.78
CA ARG A 33 8.45 1.44 -1.57
C ARG A 33 7.64 1.88 -0.37
N VAL A 34 7.12 0.91 0.38
CA VAL A 34 6.34 1.12 1.59
C VAL A 34 7.06 0.50 2.77
N VAL A 35 7.35 1.31 3.77
CA VAL A 35 8.06 0.92 5.00
C VAL A 35 7.18 1.21 6.22
N GLY A 36 7.35 0.44 7.30
CA GLY A 36 6.53 0.55 8.52
C GLY A 36 5.34 -0.40 8.58
N ILE A 37 5.24 -1.36 7.64
CA ILE A 37 4.27 -2.45 7.64
C ILE A 37 5.04 -3.76 7.75
N GLY A 38 4.66 -4.62 8.69
CA GLY A 38 5.27 -5.92 8.90
C GLY A 38 5.17 -6.85 7.70
N TRP A 39 5.96 -7.92 7.71
CA TRP A 39 5.92 -8.99 6.72
C TRP A 39 4.78 -9.98 7.02
N THR A 40 4.24 -10.61 5.97
CA THR A 40 3.26 -11.69 6.09
C THR A 40 3.42 -12.70 4.95
N GLU A 41 3.26 -13.99 5.27
CA GLU A 41 3.20 -15.10 4.29
C GLU A 41 1.77 -15.40 3.83
N ASP A 42 0.75 -14.88 4.52
CA ASP A 42 -0.65 -15.17 4.20
C ASP A 42 -1.02 -14.51 2.86
N PRO A 43 -1.38 -15.30 1.83
CA PRO A 43 -1.77 -14.77 0.52
C PRO A 43 -2.96 -13.82 0.57
N ASN A 44 -3.91 -14.04 1.48
CA ASN A 44 -5.08 -13.19 1.67
C ASN A 44 -4.69 -11.85 2.29
N GLN A 45 -3.77 -11.85 3.26
CA GLN A 45 -3.26 -10.61 3.86
C GLN A 45 -2.44 -9.82 2.85
N LYS A 46 -1.60 -10.50 2.06
CA LYS A 46 -0.82 -9.88 0.97
C LYS A 46 -1.72 -9.25 -0.09
N ALA A 47 -2.81 -9.91 -0.48
CA ALA A 47 -3.80 -9.36 -1.41
C ALA A 47 -4.49 -8.10 -0.84
N ARG A 48 -4.95 -8.16 0.41
CA ARG A 48 -5.57 -7.01 1.12
C ARG A 48 -4.61 -5.83 1.25
N LEU A 49 -3.34 -6.09 1.55
CA LEU A 49 -2.30 -5.07 1.60
C LEU A 49 -2.08 -4.43 0.22
N GLY A 50 -2.01 -5.24 -0.83
CA GLY A 50 -1.93 -4.76 -2.21
C GLY A 50 -3.10 -3.85 -2.57
N GLU A 51 -4.33 -4.22 -2.22
CA GLU A 51 -5.53 -3.38 -2.44
C GLU A 51 -5.45 -2.04 -1.70
N LEU A 52 -5.09 -2.08 -0.41
CA LEU A 52 -4.94 -0.89 0.43
C LEU A 52 -3.90 0.08 -0.14
N LEU A 53 -2.70 -0.42 -0.44
CA LEU A 53 -1.60 0.39 -0.94
C LEU A 53 -1.89 0.94 -2.34
N SER A 54 -2.54 0.14 -3.20
CA SER A 54 -3.03 0.60 -4.51
C SER A 54 -3.97 1.80 -4.38
N ALA A 55 -4.87 1.76 -3.38
CA ALA A 55 -5.82 2.84 -3.17
C ALA A 55 -5.18 4.12 -2.64
N LEU A 56 -4.18 4.01 -1.77
CA LEU A 56 -3.40 5.17 -1.31
C LEU A 56 -2.66 5.84 -2.46
N VAL A 57 -1.99 5.05 -3.31
CA VAL A 57 -1.30 5.55 -4.50
C VAL A 57 -2.30 6.22 -5.45
N ARG A 58 -3.47 5.60 -5.69
CA ARG A 58 -4.57 6.21 -6.47
C ARG A 58 -5.04 7.53 -5.90
N GLN A 59 -5.23 7.63 -4.58
CA GLN A 59 -5.65 8.86 -3.94
C GLN A 59 -4.61 9.97 -4.11
N HIS A 60 -3.33 9.65 -3.92
CA HIS A 60 -2.25 10.62 -4.09
C HIS A 60 -2.18 11.16 -5.52
N LEU A 61 -2.30 10.28 -6.52
CA LEU A 61 -2.29 10.66 -7.93
C LEU A 61 -3.52 11.49 -8.33
N ARG A 62 -4.70 11.18 -7.79
CA ARG A 62 -5.93 11.96 -8.03
C ARG A 62 -5.86 13.38 -7.48
N GLN A 63 -5.00 13.64 -6.50
CA GLN A 63 -4.78 14.98 -5.95
C GLN A 63 -3.88 15.86 -6.86
N GLY A 64 -3.48 15.36 -8.04
CA GLY A 64 -2.57 16.07 -8.96
C GLY A 64 -1.11 16.03 -8.52
N SER A 65 -0.81 15.34 -7.42
CA SER A 65 0.54 15.19 -6.90
C SER A 65 1.35 14.24 -7.76
N LEU A 66 2.65 14.50 -7.85
CA LEU A 66 3.58 13.56 -8.46
C LEU A 66 3.46 12.19 -7.78
N PRO A 67 3.54 11.10 -8.55
CA PRO A 67 3.61 9.77 -7.98
C PRO A 67 4.72 9.71 -6.89
N PRO A 68 4.43 9.24 -5.67
CA PRO A 68 5.42 9.17 -4.58
C PRO A 68 6.32 7.95 -4.75
N THR A 69 7.62 8.17 -4.99
CA THR A 69 8.62 7.10 -5.21
C THR A 69 8.94 6.31 -3.94
N GLY A 70 8.64 6.89 -2.77
CA GLY A 70 8.68 6.23 -1.47
C GLY A 70 7.53 6.73 -0.59
N LEU A 71 6.85 5.78 0.06
CA LEU A 71 5.76 6.01 1.01
C LEU A 71 6.19 5.46 2.37
N LEU A 72 6.69 6.33 3.24
CA LEU A 72 6.78 6.00 4.66
C LEU A 72 5.37 6.13 5.24
N VAL A 73 4.71 5.01 5.50
CA VAL A 73 3.39 5.04 6.14
C VAL A 73 3.45 4.24 7.44
N PRO A 74 3.64 4.93 8.58
CA PRO A 74 3.42 4.33 9.88
C PRO A 74 2.03 3.69 9.93
N LEU A 75 1.91 2.52 10.55
CA LEU A 75 0.64 1.82 10.70
C LEU A 75 -0.46 2.71 11.31
N GLU A 76 -0.08 3.60 12.24
CA GLU A 76 -0.98 4.59 12.84
C GLU A 76 -1.53 5.58 11.81
N HIS A 77 -0.68 6.08 10.90
CA HIS A 77 -1.12 6.96 9.82
C HIS A 77 -2.04 6.25 8.82
N LEU A 78 -1.83 4.94 8.57
CA LEU A 78 -2.77 4.15 7.77
C LEU A 78 -4.13 4.04 8.44
N LYS A 79 -4.17 3.74 9.75
CA LYS A 79 -5.42 3.66 10.52
C LYS A 79 -6.16 4.99 10.49
N ASP A 80 -5.44 6.10 10.67
CA ASP A 80 -6.00 7.44 10.62
C ASP A 80 -6.51 7.81 9.22
N HIS A 81 -5.76 7.45 8.19
CA HIS A 81 -6.18 7.65 6.80
C HIS A 81 -7.49 6.89 6.52
N CYS A 82 -7.56 5.59 6.85
CA CYS A 82 -8.77 4.80 6.68
C CYS A 82 -9.97 5.40 7.42
N ARG A 83 -9.77 5.93 8.64
CA ARG A 83 -10.83 6.57 9.43
C ARG A 83 -11.35 7.85 8.78
N LYS A 84 -10.47 8.62 8.14
CA LYS A 84 -10.75 9.90 7.49
C LYS A 84 -11.28 9.76 6.07
N THR A 85 -11.20 8.58 5.44
CA THR A 85 -11.75 8.39 4.10
C THR A 85 -13.29 8.49 4.10
N PRO A 86 -13.90 9.37 3.29
CA PRO A 86 -15.36 9.58 3.27
C PRO A 86 -16.13 8.41 2.63
N GLU A 87 -15.46 7.62 1.77
CA GLU A 87 -16.05 6.46 1.12
C GLU A 87 -16.21 5.30 2.12
N LYS A 88 -17.44 5.06 2.59
CA LYS A 88 -17.76 4.07 3.64
C LYS A 88 -17.27 2.65 3.31
N THR A 89 -17.44 2.21 2.06
CA THR A 89 -17.03 0.88 1.60
C THR A 89 -15.52 0.73 1.64
N PHE A 90 -14.79 1.73 1.17
CA PHE A 90 -13.34 1.75 1.22
C PHE A 90 -12.85 1.80 2.67
N ARG A 91 -13.39 2.70 3.50
CA ARG A 91 -13.05 2.83 4.92
C ARG A 91 -13.19 1.50 5.67
N ARG A 92 -14.28 0.76 5.45
CA ARG A 92 -14.50 -0.57 6.06
C ARG A 92 -13.41 -1.55 5.64
N LYS A 93 -13.20 -1.73 4.33
CA LYS A 93 -12.16 -2.64 3.79
C LYS A 93 -10.76 -2.27 4.25
N CYS A 94 -10.46 -0.97 4.32
CA CYS A 94 -9.19 -0.40 4.74
C CYS A 94 -8.91 -0.74 6.21
N LEU A 95 -9.89 -0.54 7.10
CA LEU A 95 -9.78 -0.91 8.52
C LEU A 95 -9.72 -2.43 8.72
N ASP A 96 -10.53 -3.20 8.00
CA ASP A 96 -10.53 -4.67 8.09
C ASP A 96 -9.22 -5.27 7.57
N ALA A 97 -8.61 -4.68 6.54
CA ALA A 97 -7.28 -5.05 6.07
C ALA A 97 -6.23 -4.74 7.13
N LEU A 98 -6.23 -3.53 7.70
CA LEU A 98 -5.27 -3.13 8.73
C LEU A 98 -5.39 -3.96 10.02
N ASN A 99 -6.60 -4.30 10.45
CA ASN A 99 -6.82 -5.13 11.62
C ASN A 99 -6.47 -6.61 11.38
N ALA A 100 -6.44 -7.04 10.12
CA ALA A 100 -6.02 -8.38 9.72
C ALA A 100 -4.50 -8.47 9.47
N LEU A 101 -3.78 -7.34 9.48
CA LEU A 101 -2.32 -7.36 9.47
C LEU A 101 -1.82 -7.69 10.87
N PRO A 102 -0.82 -8.57 11.01
CA PRO A 102 -0.22 -8.82 12.30
C PRO A 102 0.39 -7.53 12.87
N GLU A 103 0.21 -7.29 14.18
CA GLU A 103 0.88 -6.17 14.89
C GLU A 103 2.41 -6.34 14.90
N SER A 104 2.91 -7.54 14.57
CA SER A 104 4.31 -7.89 14.64
C SER A 104 5.09 -7.42 13.40
N ILE A 105 5.93 -6.41 13.65
CA ILE A 105 7.25 -6.33 13.05
C ILE A 105 7.96 -7.65 13.41
N HIS A 106 7.90 -8.66 12.56
CA HIS A 106 8.86 -9.75 12.64
C HIS A 106 10.17 -9.21 12.06
N PRO A 107 11.22 -8.96 12.87
CA PRO A 107 12.55 -8.86 12.30
C PRO A 107 12.78 -10.15 11.52
N MET A 108 13.24 -10.05 10.27
CA MET A 108 13.81 -11.21 9.60
C MET A 108 14.93 -11.71 10.51
N THR A 109 14.72 -12.81 11.21
CA THR A 109 15.80 -13.59 11.79
C THR A 109 16.60 -14.13 10.63
N ALA A 110 17.63 -13.38 10.23
CA ALA A 110 18.68 -13.86 9.36
C ALA A 110 19.26 -15.13 10.00
N THR A 111 19.08 -16.27 9.34
CA THR A 111 19.80 -17.51 9.61
C THR A 111 20.87 -17.67 8.56
#